data_AF-A0A4Y2VKB3-F1
#
_entry.id   AF-A0A4Y2VKB3-F1
#
_cell.length_a   1.000
_cell.length_b   1.000
_cell.length_c   1.000
_cell.angle_alpha   90.00
_cell.angle_beta   90.00
_cell.angle_gamma   90.00
#
_symmetry.space_group_name_H-M   'P 1'
#
loop_
_entity.id
_entity.type
_entity.pdbx_description
1 polymer ?
#
loop_
_entity_poly.entity_id
_entity_poly.type
_entity_poly.pdbx_seq_one_letter_code
_entity_poly.pdbx_strand_id
1 'polypeptide(L)'
;MEAKCNQLECINVIGVKAVLNTGTCDPNRKDARGPIFRMEPPSRVEFSNNSGTELRCSADGYPTPRLTWLTREGSPARDVPGLR
;
A
#
# COMPACT_ATOMS: atom_id res chain seq x y z
N MET A 1 7.47 -9.97 9.61
CA MET A 1 8.34 -9.46 8.53
C MET A 1 9.75 -9.52 9.07
N GLU A 2 10.45 -10.62 8.80
CA GLU A 2 11.79 -10.85 9.33
C GLU A 2 12.74 -10.96 8.15
N ALA A 3 13.82 -10.18 8.19
CA ALA A 3 14.90 -10.25 7.24
C ALA A 3 16.19 -10.44 8.04
N LYS A 4 16.81 -11.62 7.88
CA LYS A 4 18.24 -11.80 8.15
C LYS A 4 18.95 -11.86 6.80
N CYS A 5 19.92 -10.97 6.60
CA CYS A 5 21.24 -11.41 6.13
C CYS A 5 22.28 -10.31 6.37
N ASN A 6 23.45 -10.76 6.83
CA ASN A 6 24.69 -10.03 6.94
C ASN A 6 25.39 -10.02 5.57
N GLN A 7 26.09 -8.93 5.26
CA GLN A 7 27.10 -8.76 4.20
C GLN A 7 26.64 -8.15 2.84
N LEU A 8 26.97 -6.84 2.72
CA LEU A 8 27.26 -6.02 1.53
C LEU A 8 26.16 -5.89 0.45
N GLU A 9 25.51 -4.72 0.45
CA GLU A 9 24.49 -4.21 -0.50
C GLU A 9 23.15 -4.94 -0.54
N CYS A 10 22.51 -5.06 0.62
CA CYS A 10 21.15 -5.59 0.74
C CYS A 10 20.11 -4.61 0.16
N ILE A 11 19.89 -4.66 -1.16
CA ILE A 11 18.67 -4.14 -1.78
C ILE A 11 17.52 -5.07 -1.36
N ASN A 12 16.68 -4.61 -0.46
CA ASN A 12 15.47 -5.33 -0.09
C ASN A 12 14.38 -5.03 -1.11
N VAL A 13 13.71 -6.09 -1.56
CA VAL A 13 12.62 -6.02 -2.54
C VAL A 13 11.34 -6.50 -1.89
N ILE A 14 10.42 -5.59 -1.59
CA ILE A 14 9.10 -5.95 -1.05
C ILE A 14 8.06 -5.87 -2.17
N GLY A 15 7.29 -6.95 -2.32
CA GLY A 15 6.04 -6.94 -3.07
C GLY A 15 4.95 -6.33 -2.20
N VAL A 16 4.57 -5.09 -2.51
CA VAL A 16 3.47 -4.38 -1.86
C VAL A 16 2.28 -4.31 -2.79
N LYS A 17 1.08 -4.52 -2.25
CA LYS A 17 -0.16 -4.40 -3.01
C LYS A 17 -1.08 -3.42 -2.31
N ALA A 18 -1.40 -2.32 -2.97
CA ALA A 18 -2.49 -1.45 -2.52
C ALA A 18 -3.82 -2.01 -3.05
N VAL A 19 -4.83 -2.01 -2.19
CA VAL A 19 -6.20 -2.36 -2.56
C VAL A 19 -7.15 -1.26 -2.14
N LEU A 20 -8.19 -1.05 -2.96
CA LEU A 20 -9.27 -0.12 -2.66
C LEU A 20 -10.44 -0.89 -2.09
N ASN A 21 -10.83 -0.53 -0.88
CA ASN A 21 -12.03 -1.04 -0.26
C ASN A 21 -13.13 0.01 -0.44
N THR A 22 -14.20 -0.36 -1.13
CA THR A 22 -15.38 0.48 -1.31
C THR A 22 -16.18 0.57 -0.01
N GLY A 23 -16.58 1.79 0.37
CA GLY A 23 -17.68 1.97 1.31
C GLY A 23 -19.03 1.56 0.68
N THR A 24 -20.11 1.63 1.45
CA THR A 24 -21.47 1.40 0.94
C THR A 24 -21.84 2.47 -0.07
N CYS A 25 -21.97 2.11 -1.35
CA CYS A 25 -22.51 3.01 -2.36
C CYS A 25 -24.02 3.21 -2.13
N ASP A 26 -24.46 4.47 -2.07
CA ASP A 26 -25.89 4.79 -2.11
C ASP A 26 -26.33 4.87 -3.58
N PRO A 27 -27.17 3.95 -4.07
CA PRO A 27 -27.60 3.93 -5.46
C PRO A 27 -28.44 5.16 -5.87
N ASN A 28 -28.96 5.94 -4.92
CA ASN A 28 -29.70 7.16 -5.21
C ASN A 28 -28.80 8.38 -5.47
N ARG A 29 -27.50 8.27 -5.20
CA ARG A 29 -26.56 9.37 -5.44
C ARG A 29 -26.05 9.38 -6.87
N LYS A 30 -26.36 10.47 -7.58
CA LYS A 30 -25.94 10.66 -8.99
C LYS A 30 -24.44 10.94 -9.16
N ASP A 31 -23.75 11.26 -8.07
CA ASP A 31 -22.31 11.51 -7.98
C ASP A 31 -21.52 10.26 -7.53
N ALA A 32 -22.20 9.14 -7.29
CA ALA A 32 -21.55 7.87 -6.95
C ALA A 32 -20.60 7.44 -8.07
N ARG A 33 -19.34 7.22 -7.71
CA ARG A 33 -18.26 6.86 -8.62
C ARG A 33 -17.43 5.77 -7.97
N GLY A 34 -17.19 4.70 -8.74
CA GLY A 34 -16.32 3.61 -8.31
C GLY A 34 -14.93 4.13 -7.92
N PRO A 35 -14.23 3.41 -7.03
CA PRO A 35 -12.92 3.82 -6.58
C PRO A 35 -11.90 3.66 -7.71
N ILE A 36 -11.08 4.69 -7.91
CA ILE A 36 -10.01 4.70 -8.91
C ILE A 36 -8.70 5.05 -8.22
N PHE A 37 -7.62 4.39 -8.61
CA PHE A 37 -6.30 4.83 -8.22
C PHE A 37 -5.97 6.12 -8.98
N ARG A 38 -5.60 7.16 -8.23
CA ARG A 38 -5.03 8.40 -8.77
C ARG A 38 -3.51 8.29 -8.87
N MET A 39 -2.91 7.56 -7.93
CA MET A 39 -1.50 7.22 -7.92
C MET A 39 -1.38 5.78 -7.44
N GLU A 40 -0.88 4.93 -8.34
CA GLU A 40 -0.58 3.53 -8.02
C GLU A 40 0.85 3.41 -7.49
N PRO A 41 1.06 2.53 -6.50
CA PRO A 41 2.42 2.23 -6.06
C PRO A 41 3.13 1.37 -7.10
N PRO A 42 4.47 1.47 -7.19
CA PRO A 42 5.25 0.56 -8.02
C PRO A 42 5.01 -0.89 -7.59
N SER A 43 4.94 -1.80 -8.56
CA SER A 43 4.79 -3.25 -8.30
C SER A 43 6.01 -3.86 -7.60
N ARG A 44 7.14 -3.17 -7.65
CA ARG A 44 8.40 -3.53 -7.01
C ARG A 44 9.07 -2.25 -6.53
N VAL A 45 9.51 -2.27 -5.27
CA VAL A 45 10.34 -1.20 -4.71
C VAL A 45 11.59 -1.81 -4.11
N GLU A 46 12.70 -1.17 -4.44
CA GLU A 46 14.05 -1.51 -4.00
C GLU A 46 14.47 -0.48 -2.96
N PHE A 47 14.90 -0.94 -1.78
CA PHE A 47 15.32 -0.05 -0.71
C PHE A 47 16.46 -0.63 0.12
N SER A 48 17.29 0.26 0.66
CA SER A 48 18.31 -0.12 1.63
C SER A 48 17.73 -0.07 3.05
N ASN A 49 18.20 -0.95 3.94
CA ASN A 49 17.75 -0.95 5.34
C ASN A 49 18.07 0.38 6.07
N ASN A 50 19.10 1.11 5.64
CA ASN A 50 19.53 2.36 6.27
C ASN A 50 18.74 3.58 5.79
N SER A 51 18.31 3.61 4.53
CA SER A 51 17.54 4.72 3.97
C SER A 51 16.03 4.53 4.09
N GLY A 52 15.58 3.28 4.17
CA GLY A 52 14.16 2.96 4.00
C GLY A 52 13.63 3.40 2.62
N THR A 53 12.31 3.41 2.49
CA THR A 53 11.60 3.95 1.32
C THR A 53 10.18 4.38 1.69
N GLU A 54 9.60 5.28 0.91
CA GLU A 54 8.21 5.71 1.02
C GLU A 54 7.40 5.18 -0.16
N LEU A 55 6.26 4.57 0.14
CA LEU A 55 5.30 4.14 -0.87
C LEU A 55 4.12 5.08 -0.90
N ARG A 56 3.93 5.75 -2.02
CA ARG A 56 2.82 6.67 -2.21
C ARG A 56 1.72 6.01 -3.02
N CYS A 57 0.50 6.03 -2.48
CA CYS A 57 -0.69 5.55 -3.15
C CYS A 57 -1.84 6.50 -2.82
N SER A 58 -2.64 6.87 -3.82
CA SER A 58 -3.83 7.69 -3.62
C SER A 58 -4.98 7.19 -4.48
N ALA A 59 -6.19 7.40 -3.98
CA ALA A 59 -7.40 6.97 -4.66
C ALA A 59 -8.52 7.98 -4.47
N ASP A 60 -9.43 7.97 -5.43
CA ASP A 60 -10.57 8.87 -5.52
C ASP A 60 -11.81 8.04 -5.85
N GLY A 61 -12.99 8.54 -5.50
CA GLY A 61 -14.24 7.82 -5.63
C GLY A 61 -15.28 8.35 -4.66
N TYR A 62 -16.54 7.99 -4.91
CA TYR A 62 -17.64 8.33 -4.02
C TYR A 62 -18.56 7.12 -3.79
N PRO A 63 -18.77 6.66 -2.54
CA PRO A 63 -18.19 7.20 -1.29
C PRO A 63 -16.67 7.06 -1.26
N THR A 64 -16.00 7.92 -0.48
CA THR A 64 -14.54 7.98 -0.42
C THR A 64 -13.94 6.60 -0.13
N PRO A 65 -13.05 6.07 -0.98
CA PRO A 65 -12.47 4.75 -0.78
C PRO A 65 -11.54 4.71 0.42
N ARG A 66 -11.48 3.54 1.07
CA ARG A 66 -10.45 3.24 2.06
C ARG A 66 -9.28 2.55 1.39
N LEU A 67 -8.09 3.07 1.62
CA LEU A 67 -6.84 2.51 1.11
C LEU A 67 -6.26 1.55 2.14
N THR A 68 -5.86 0.36 1.70
CA THR A 68 -5.25 -0.65 2.57
C THR A 68 -4.04 -1.27 1.87
N TRP A 69 -2.95 -1.37 2.61
CA TRP A 69 -1.74 -2.04 2.18
C TRP A 69 -1.82 -3.52 2.54
N LEU A 70 -1.52 -4.39 1.58
CA LEU A 70 -1.40 -5.81 1.77
C LEU A 70 0.06 -6.24 1.62
N THR A 71 0.45 -7.22 2.42
CA THR A 71 1.70 -7.96 2.25
C THR A 71 1.65 -8.77 0.95
N ARG A 72 2.80 -9.33 0.55
CA ARG A 72 2.87 -10.26 -0.60
C ARG A 72 1.90 -11.45 -0.47
N GLU A 73 1.57 -11.84 0.76
CA GLU A 73 0.66 -12.94 1.08
C GLU A 73 -0.82 -12.53 1.07
N GLY A 74 -1.11 -11.23 0.88
CA GLY A 74 -2.46 -10.70 0.86
C GLY A 74 -3.03 -10.34 2.23
N SER A 75 -2.25 -10.44 3.31
CA SER A 75 -2.67 -10.01 4.65
C SER A 75 -2.50 -8.48 4.80
N PRO A 76 -3.33 -7.78 5.60
CA PRO A 76 -3.11 -6.38 5.91
C PRO A 76 -1.71 -6.13 6.48
N ALA A 77 -0.98 -5.16 5.91
CA ALA A 77 0.25 -4.67 6.48
C ALA A 77 -0.07 -4.04 7.84
N ARG A 78 0.82 -4.26 8.81
CA ARG A 78 0.69 -3.74 10.17
C ARG A 78 1.82 -2.77 10.42
N ASP A 79 1.52 -1.75 11.22
CA ASP A 79 2.57 -0.87 11.74
C ASP A 79 3.55 -1.70 12.56
N VAL A 80 4.84 -1.45 12.33
CA VAL A 80 5.90 -2.08 13.10
C VAL A 80 6.26 -1.13 14.24
N PRO A 81 6.00 -1.49 15.51
CA PRO A 81 6.32 -0.64 16.65
C PRO A 81 7.82 -0.32 16.68
N GLY A 82 8.17 0.96 16.80
CA GLY A 82 9.55 1.40 16.96
C GLY A 82 10.26 1.91 15.70
N LEU A 83 9.61 1.89 14.53
CA LEU A 83 10.08 2.62 13.35
C LEU A 83 9.54 4.06 13.37
N ARG A 84 10.45 5.03 13.30
CA ARG A 84 10.18 6.47 13.18
C ARG A 84 11.08 7.07 12.12
#